data_AF-A0A9D6DT01-F1
#
_entry.id   AF-A0A9D6DT01-F1
#
_cell.length_a   1.000
_cell.length_b   1.000
_cell.length_c   1.000
_cell.angle_alpha   90.00
_cell.angle_beta   90.00
_cell.angle_gamma   90.00
#
_symmetry.space_group_name_H-M   'P 1'
#
loop_
_entity.id
_entity.type
_entity.pdbx_description
1 polymer ?
#
loop_
_entity_poly.entity_id
_entity_poly.type
_entity_poly.pdbx_seq_one_letter_code
_entity_poly.pdbx_strand_id
1 'polypeptide(L)'
;MKKLVAFLFCEKEDEFKRFFVEEILKNSIKYRGVPVTFVEEDFNHICYEAGSGGAPKAKFGIRRARRILAVKQLLLEEIPSELLFEDHTGNYCLLCEPLDLAVFLVPIKLSRTLQVGTIIHYGEGFTKSIEKQRRKSRKVDKIEF
;
A
#
# COMPACT_ATOMS: atom_id res chain seq x y z
N MET A 1 11.55 6.89 16.32
CA MET A 1 10.33 7.27 17.09
C MET A 1 9.88 8.72 16.91
N LYS A 2 10.67 9.77 17.22
CA LYS A 2 10.21 11.18 17.15
C LYS A 2 9.61 11.59 15.79
N LYS A 3 10.26 11.22 14.67
CA LYS A 3 9.74 11.50 13.31
C LYS A 3 8.39 10.84 13.01
N LEU A 4 8.18 9.63 13.54
CA LEU A 4 7.00 8.81 13.27
C LEU A 4 5.78 9.33 14.05
N VAL A 5 6.00 9.76 15.30
CA VAL A 5 5.01 10.49 16.10
C VAL A 5 4.64 11.81 15.43
N ALA A 6 5.62 12.60 14.98
CA ALA A 6 5.37 13.84 14.24
C ALA A 6 4.54 13.61 12.96
N PHE A 7 4.79 12.53 12.23
CA PHE A 7 4.02 12.16 11.04
C PHE A 7 2.55 11.83 11.36
N LEU A 8 2.26 11.23 12.51
CA LEU A 8 0.87 10.95 12.92
C LEU A 8 0.08 12.24 13.17
N PHE A 9 0.74 13.30 13.61
CA PHE A 9 0.16 14.64 13.80
C PHE A 9 0.30 15.54 12.58
N CYS A 10 0.82 15.03 11.46
CA CYS A 10 0.90 15.75 10.21
C CYS A 10 -0.52 16.03 9.67
N GLU A 11 -0.73 17.26 9.22
CA GLU A 11 -1.99 17.74 8.65
C GLU A 11 -1.82 18.40 7.28
N LYS A 12 -0.57 18.60 6.82
CA LYS A 12 -0.26 19.30 5.56
C LYS A 12 0.20 18.34 4.47
N GLU A 13 -0.34 18.50 3.28
CA GLU A 13 0.02 17.71 2.10
C GLU A 13 1.53 17.71 1.81
N ASP A 14 2.18 18.87 1.84
CA ASP A 14 3.63 19.00 1.59
C ASP A 14 4.50 18.24 2.61
N GLU A 15 4.02 18.07 3.84
CA GLU A 15 4.71 17.28 4.85
C GLU A 15 4.56 15.78 4.56
N PHE A 16 3.37 15.33 4.14
CA PHE A 16 3.17 13.94 3.68
C PHE A 16 4.00 13.64 2.43
N LYS A 17 4.06 14.56 1.48
CA LYS A 17 4.85 14.39 0.25
C LYS A 17 6.35 14.32 0.54
N ARG A 18 6.86 15.19 1.42
CA ARG A 18 8.27 15.12 1.88
C ARG A 18 8.57 13.78 2.55
N PHE A 19 7.69 13.33 3.46
CA PHE A 19 7.85 12.02 4.08
C PHE A 19 7.87 10.90 3.04
N PHE A 20 6.96 10.90 2.06
CA PHE A 20 6.92 9.90 0.99
C PHE A 20 8.25 9.86 0.21
N VAL A 21 8.77 11.02 -0.17
CA VAL A 21 10.05 11.10 -0.88
C VAL A 21 11.22 10.59 -0.01
N GLU A 22 11.33 11.08 1.22
CA GLU A 22 12.47 10.77 2.09
C GLU A 22 12.46 9.35 2.65
N GLU A 23 11.27 8.84 2.99
CA GLU A 23 11.13 7.59 3.73
C GLU A 23 10.75 6.41 2.84
N ILE A 24 10.12 6.67 1.69
CA ILE A 24 9.67 5.63 0.75
C ILE A 24 10.52 5.65 -0.52
N LEU A 25 10.53 6.73 -1.30
CA LEU A 25 11.20 6.74 -2.61
C LEU A 25 12.72 6.61 -2.53
N LYS A 26 13.35 7.27 -1.56
CA LYS A 26 14.83 7.27 -1.42
C LYS A 26 15.38 6.03 -0.72
N ASN A 27 14.53 5.22 -0.09
CA ASN A 27 14.97 4.06 0.68
C ASN A 27 14.73 2.76 -0.10
N SER A 28 15.65 1.80 0.05
CA SER A 28 15.45 0.45 -0.49
C SER A 28 14.51 -0.32 0.42
N ILE A 29 13.22 -0.37 0.05
CA ILE A 29 12.23 -1.21 0.71
C ILE A 29 12.25 -2.60 0.07
N LYS A 30 12.22 -3.63 0.90
CA LYS A 30 12.12 -5.03 0.47
C LYS A 30 11.04 -5.71 1.29
N TYR A 31 10.24 -6.54 0.62
CA TYR A 31 9.27 -7.42 1.26
C TYR A 31 9.65 -8.87 0.95
N ARG A 32 9.86 -9.69 1.99
CA ARG A 32 10.35 -11.08 1.87
C ARG A 32 11.60 -11.20 0.98
N GLY A 33 12.51 -10.24 1.13
CA GLY A 33 13.76 -10.16 0.35
C GLY A 33 13.62 -9.62 -1.09
N VAL A 34 12.40 -9.41 -1.59
CA VAL A 34 12.15 -8.88 -2.93
C VAL A 34 12.09 -7.34 -2.90
N PRO A 35 12.84 -6.62 -3.75
CA PRO A 35 12.78 -5.17 -3.80
C PRO A 35 11.39 -4.67 -4.21
N VAL A 36 10.90 -3.67 -3.48
CA VAL A 36 9.65 -2.98 -3.77
C VAL A 36 9.98 -1.57 -4.26
N THR A 37 9.51 -1.25 -5.45
CA THR A 37 9.71 0.05 -6.11
C THR A 37 8.45 0.89 -6.00
N PHE A 38 8.67 2.19 -5.83
CA PHE A 38 7.64 3.21 -5.81
C PHE A 38 8.00 4.29 -6.83
N VAL A 39 6.99 4.95 -7.36
CA VAL A 39 7.11 6.16 -8.20
C VAL A 39 6.39 7.34 -7.52
N GLU A 40 6.68 8.57 -7.95
CA GLU A 40 6.06 9.76 -7.35
C GLU A 40 4.54 9.76 -7.52
N GLU A 41 4.05 9.21 -8.64
CA GLU A 41 2.63 9.09 -8.97
C GLU A 41 1.89 8.22 -7.95
N ASP A 42 2.56 7.27 -7.30
CA ASP A 42 1.97 6.44 -6.26
C ASP A 42 1.49 7.29 -5.08
N PHE A 43 2.16 8.42 -4.77
CA PHE A 43 1.69 9.34 -3.75
C PHE A 43 0.25 9.79 -4.03
N ASN A 44 -0.06 10.10 -5.29
CA ASN A 44 -1.39 10.56 -5.68
C ASN A 44 -2.43 9.44 -5.55
N HIS A 45 -2.07 8.22 -5.99
CA HIS A 45 -2.93 7.04 -5.88
C HIS A 45 -3.26 6.68 -4.43
N ILE A 46 -2.31 6.90 -3.52
CA ILE A 46 -2.47 6.57 -2.10
C ILE A 46 -3.27 7.66 -1.38
N CYS A 47 -2.91 8.93 -1.57
CA CYS A 47 -3.35 10.03 -0.74
C CYS A 47 -4.62 10.73 -1.19
N TYR A 48 -5.05 10.57 -2.45
CA TYR A 48 -6.19 11.29 -2.99
C TYR A 48 -7.39 10.37 -3.22
N GLU A 49 -8.58 10.93 -3.08
CA GLU A 49 -9.83 10.26 -3.43
C GLU A 49 -10.23 10.61 -4.86
N ALA A 50 -10.76 9.64 -5.61
CA ALA A 50 -11.37 9.93 -6.91
C ALA A 50 -12.61 10.81 -6.69
N GLY A 51 -12.52 12.08 -7.09
CA GLY A 51 -13.66 12.98 -7.07
C GLY A 51 -14.69 12.59 -8.13
N SER A 52 -15.97 12.88 -7.88
CA SER A 52 -17.04 12.76 -8.88
C SER A 52 -16.77 13.73 -10.05
N GLY A 53 -16.09 13.24 -11.09
CA GLY A 53 -15.72 14.01 -12.29
C GLY A 53 -14.33 13.75 -12.87
N GLY A 54 -13.58 12.76 -12.38
CA GLY A 54 -12.27 12.38 -12.93
C GLY A 54 -11.07 13.01 -12.21
N ALA A 55 -9.86 12.77 -12.75
CA ALA A 55 -8.57 13.14 -12.15
C ALA A 55 -8.42 14.59 -11.63
N PRO A 56 -8.97 15.65 -12.26
CA PRO A 56 -8.74 17.02 -11.77
C PRO A 56 -9.58 17.41 -10.54
N LYS A 57 -10.47 16.52 -10.03
CA LYS A 57 -11.26 16.77 -8.81
C LYS A 57 -10.81 15.92 -7.62
N ALA A 58 -9.62 15.32 -7.69
CA ALA A 58 -9.13 14.48 -6.63
C ALA A 58 -8.85 15.31 -5.36
N LYS A 59 -9.44 14.92 -4.23
CA LYS A 59 -9.26 15.64 -2.95
C LYS A 59 -8.20 14.93 -2.12
N PHE A 60 -7.22 15.68 -1.61
CA PHE A 60 -6.24 15.17 -0.66
C PHE A 60 -6.93 14.72 0.64
N GLY A 61 -6.69 13.47 1.03
CA GLY A 61 -7.27 12.88 2.23
C GLY A 61 -6.19 12.60 3.28
N ILE A 62 -6.12 13.44 4.33
CA ILE A 62 -5.17 13.26 5.45
C ILE A 62 -5.25 11.84 6.04
N ARG A 63 -6.46 11.31 6.22
CA ARG A 63 -6.68 9.94 6.72
C ARG A 63 -6.08 8.88 5.80
N ARG A 64 -6.11 9.07 4.48
CA ARG A 64 -5.47 8.18 3.50
C ARG A 64 -3.96 8.35 3.50
N ALA A 65 -3.46 9.58 3.57
CA ALA A 65 -2.04 9.88 3.58
C ALA A 65 -1.32 9.24 4.79
N ARG A 66 -1.96 9.18 5.95
CA ARG A 66 -1.43 8.46 7.13
C ARG A 66 -1.22 6.95 6.88
N ARG A 67 -1.90 6.35 5.90
CA ARG A 67 -1.72 4.94 5.54
C ARG A 67 -0.40 4.65 4.85
N ILE A 68 0.30 5.65 4.32
CA ILE A 68 1.68 5.47 3.80
C ILE A 68 2.55 4.80 4.86
N LEU A 69 2.38 5.18 6.13
CA LEU A 69 3.10 4.56 7.22
C LEU A 69 2.72 3.08 7.39
N ALA A 70 1.43 2.76 7.40
CA ALA A 70 0.97 1.37 7.48
C ALA A 70 1.54 0.52 6.34
N VAL A 71 1.56 1.06 5.11
CA VAL A 71 2.14 0.39 3.94
C VAL A 71 3.63 0.15 4.12
N LYS A 72 4.38 1.16 4.56
CA LYS A 72 5.81 1.02 4.85
C LYS A 72 6.05 -0.11 5.86
N GLN A 73 5.29 -0.12 6.94
CA GLN A 73 5.42 -1.09 8.02
C GLN A 73 5.01 -2.51 7.59
N LEU A 74 3.98 -2.64 6.74
CA LEU A 74 3.61 -3.91 6.12
C LEU A 74 4.71 -4.46 5.21
N LEU A 75 5.30 -3.60 4.38
CA LEU A 75 6.37 -3.98 3.47
C LEU A 75 7.66 -4.34 4.20
N LEU A 76 7.92 -3.71 5.35
CA LEU A 76 9.04 -4.04 6.23
C LEU A 76 8.76 -5.25 7.14
N GLU A 77 7.59 -5.88 7.01
CA GLU A 77 7.18 -7.04 7.81
C GLU A 77 7.11 -6.74 9.32
N GLU A 78 6.96 -5.47 9.70
CA GLU A 78 6.80 -5.01 11.10
C GLU A 78 5.34 -5.16 11.58
N ILE A 79 4.40 -5.36 10.65
CA ILE A 79 3.00 -5.64 10.93
C ILE A 79 2.61 -6.97 10.27
N PRO A 80 1.99 -7.90 11.03
CA PRO A 80 1.51 -9.16 10.47
C PRO A 80 0.54 -8.94 9.29
N SER A 81 0.76 -9.68 8.22
CA SER A 81 -0.10 -9.67 7.04
C SER A 81 -0.16 -11.04 6.38
N GLU A 82 -1.27 -11.30 5.68
CA GLU A 82 -1.42 -12.44 4.80
C GLU A 82 -0.97 -12.06 3.39
N LEU A 83 -0.10 -12.88 2.80
CA LEU A 83 0.24 -12.77 1.39
C LEU A 83 -0.71 -13.67 0.58
N LEU A 84 -1.45 -13.05 -0.32
CA LEU A 84 -2.35 -13.71 -1.25
C LEU A 84 -1.85 -13.50 -2.68
N PHE A 85 -2.05 -14.49 -3.56
CA PHE A 85 -1.77 -14.41 -4.98
C PHE A 85 -3.06 -14.48 -5.79
N GLU A 86 -3.25 -13.54 -6.73
CA GLU A 86 -4.40 -13.47 -7.63
C GLU A 86 -4.08 -14.15 -8.96
N ASP A 87 -4.57 -15.37 -9.18
CA ASP A 87 -4.25 -16.16 -10.38
C ASP A 87 -4.70 -15.47 -11.69
N HIS A 88 -5.75 -14.64 -11.64
CA HIS A 88 -6.27 -13.93 -12.83
C HIS A 88 -5.43 -12.72 -13.25
N THR A 89 -4.84 -11.99 -12.30
CA THR A 89 -4.08 -10.77 -12.57
C THR A 89 -2.57 -11.00 -12.51
N GLY A 90 -2.14 -12.07 -11.85
CA GLY A 90 -0.74 -12.32 -11.52
C GLY A 90 -0.20 -11.42 -10.41
N ASN A 91 -1.07 -10.67 -9.73
CA ASN A 91 -0.68 -9.76 -8.66
C ASN A 91 -0.64 -10.46 -7.30
N TYR A 92 0.13 -9.89 -6.38
CA TYR A 92 0.07 -10.24 -4.97
C TYR A 92 -0.78 -9.23 -4.21
N CYS A 93 -1.43 -9.66 -3.14
CA CYS A 93 -2.19 -8.83 -2.23
C CYS A 93 -1.68 -9.09 -0.81
N LEU A 94 -1.16 -8.04 -0.17
CA LEU A 94 -0.87 -8.03 1.26
C LEU A 94 -2.14 -7.61 2.00
N LEU A 95 -2.73 -8.54 2.72
CA LEU A 95 -3.94 -8.32 3.48
C LEU A 95 -3.60 -8.17 4.97
N CYS A 96 -3.96 -7.04 5.55
CA CYS A 96 -3.81 -6.74 6.97
C CYS A 96 -5.19 -6.50 7.59
N GLU A 97 -5.78 -7.57 8.10
CA GLU A 97 -7.11 -7.56 8.72
C GLU A 97 -7.21 -6.60 9.93
N PRO A 98 -6.23 -6.52 10.85
CA PRO A 98 -6.31 -5.56 11.96
C PRO A 98 -6.37 -4.07 11.56
N LEU A 99 -6.00 -3.75 10.32
CA LEU A 99 -6.00 -2.39 9.78
C LEU A 99 -7.05 -2.18 8.68
N ASP A 100 -7.89 -3.19 8.41
CA ASP A 100 -8.86 -3.21 7.32
C ASP A 100 -8.25 -2.82 5.96
N LEU A 101 -7.00 -3.23 5.73
CA LEU A 101 -6.13 -2.73 4.68
C LEU A 101 -5.67 -3.86 3.75
N ALA A 102 -5.68 -3.60 2.44
CA ALA A 102 -5.05 -4.44 1.43
C ALA A 102 -4.10 -3.59 0.57
N VAL A 103 -2.90 -4.12 0.31
CA VAL A 103 -1.90 -3.52 -0.58
C VAL A 103 -1.61 -4.49 -1.72
N PHE A 104 -1.89 -4.07 -2.95
CA PHE A 104 -1.62 -4.86 -4.14
C PHE A 104 -0.21 -4.60 -4.64
N LEU A 105 0.52 -5.67 -4.91
CA LEU A 105 1.89 -5.67 -5.41
C LEU A 105 1.92 -6.33 -6.78
N VAL A 106 2.38 -5.57 -7.77
CA VAL A 106 2.49 -6.00 -9.16
C VAL A 106 3.91 -6.51 -9.40
N PRO A 107 4.12 -7.79 -9.75
CA PRO A 107 5.45 -8.30 -10.05
C PRO A 107 5.95 -7.80 -11.41
N ILE A 108 7.11 -7.17 -11.40
CA ILE A 108 7.84 -6.77 -12.61
C ILE A 108 8.89 -7.85 -12.92
N LYS A 109 8.51 -8.79 -13.79
CA LYS A 109 9.30 -10.01 -14.07
C LYS A 109 10.72 -9.74 -14.56
N LEU A 110 10.90 -8.73 -15.42
CA LEU A 110 12.20 -8.41 -16.02
C LEU A 110 13.22 -7.96 -14.96
N SER A 111 12.81 -7.13 -14.01
CA SER A 111 13.66 -6.59 -12.95
C SER A 111 13.62 -7.40 -11.65
N ARG A 112 12.73 -8.40 -11.55
CA ARG A 112 12.45 -9.15 -10.31
C ARG A 112 12.13 -8.22 -9.12
N THR A 113 11.35 -7.18 -9.38
CA THR A 113 10.87 -6.23 -8.37
C THR A 113 9.36 -6.30 -8.23
N LEU A 114 8.84 -5.78 -7.13
CA LEU A 114 7.42 -5.52 -6.95
C LEU A 114 7.15 -4.03 -7.08
N GLN A 115 6.06 -3.65 -7.72
CA GLN A 115 5.54 -2.29 -7.69
C GLN A 115 4.27 -2.24 -6.85
N VAL A 116 4.10 -1.21 -6.02
CA VAL A 116 2.82 -1.00 -5.33
C VAL A 116 1.78 -0.53 -6.35
N GLY A 117 0.75 -1.34 -6.59
CA GLY A 117 -0.28 -1.04 -7.58
C GLY A 117 -1.46 -0.26 -7.01
N THR A 118 -2.07 -0.75 -5.92
CA THR A 118 -3.25 -0.10 -5.33
C THR A 118 -3.32 -0.40 -3.84
N ILE A 119 -3.82 0.58 -3.07
CA ILE A 119 -4.15 0.41 -1.66
C ILE A 119 -5.66 0.50 -1.49
N ILE A 120 -6.24 -0.54 -0.90
CA ILE A 120 -7.66 -0.59 -0.56
C ILE A 120 -7.79 -0.56 0.95
N HIS A 121 -8.65 0.32 1.43
CA HIS A 121 -9.11 0.29 2.81
C HIS A 121 -10.61 0.05 2.80
N TYR A 122 -11.04 -1.03 3.44
CA TYR A 122 -12.40 -1.51 3.32
C TYR A 122 -13.38 -0.75 4.22
N GLY A 123 -12.95 -0.27 5.39
CA GLY A 123 -13.79 0.49 6.31
C GLY A 123 -14.97 -0.33 6.85
N GLU A 124 -16.12 0.30 7.02
CA GLU A 124 -17.29 -0.35 7.60
C GLU A 124 -17.75 -1.55 6.75
N GLY A 125 -17.94 -2.71 7.40
CA GLY A 125 -18.30 -3.96 6.70
C GLY A 125 -17.13 -4.65 6.00
N PHE A 126 -15.88 -4.36 6.39
CA PHE A 126 -14.67 -4.92 5.77
C PHE A 126 -14.64 -6.46 5.69
N THR A 127 -15.24 -7.17 6.65
CA THR A 127 -15.18 -8.64 6.74
C THR A 127 -15.62 -9.31 5.44
N LYS A 128 -16.73 -8.84 4.83
CA LYS A 128 -17.21 -9.38 3.54
C LYS A 128 -16.24 -9.13 2.39
N SER A 129 -15.59 -7.97 2.39
CA SER A 129 -14.62 -7.59 1.36
C SER A 129 -13.32 -8.40 1.49
N ILE A 130 -12.87 -8.62 2.73
CA ILE A 130 -11.73 -9.49 3.04
C ILE A 130 -12.02 -10.93 2.60
N GLU A 131 -13.18 -11.48 2.96
CA GLU A 131 -13.57 -12.82 2.56
C GLU A 131 -13.65 -12.95 1.03
N LYS A 132 -14.20 -11.93 0.35
CA LYS A 132 -14.24 -11.89 -1.11
C LYS A 132 -12.84 -11.89 -1.71
N GLN A 133 -11.88 -11.18 -1.11
CA GLN A 133 -10.49 -11.20 -1.55
C GLN A 133 -9.87 -12.58 -1.36
N ARG A 134 -10.02 -13.19 -0.18
CA ARG A 134 -9.55 -14.55 0.11
C ARG A 134 -10.16 -15.61 -0.82
N ARG A 135 -11.38 -15.43 -1.32
CA ARG A 135 -12.01 -16.36 -2.30
C ARG A 135 -11.46 -16.21 -3.71
N LYS A 136 -10.96 -15.03 -4.08
CA LYS A 136 -10.43 -14.72 -5.41
C LYS A 136 -8.92 -14.99 -5.53
N SER A 137 -8.29 -15.34 -4.43
CA SER A 137 -6.84 -15.44 -4.32
C SER A 137 -6.48 -16.69 -3.54
N ARG A 138 -5.30 -17.23 -3.78
CA ARG A 138 -4.73 -18.31 -2.97
C ARG A 138 -3.71 -17.74 -1.99
N LYS A 139 -3.70 -18.23 -0.75
CA LYS A 139 -2.66 -17.87 0.23
C LYS A 139 -1.33 -18.48 -0.20
N VAL A 140 -0.25 -17.70 -0.10
CA VAL A 140 1.11 -18.12 -0.47
C VAL A 140 2.13 -17.65 0.56
N ASP A 141 3.21 -18.42 0.71
CA ASP A 141 4.26 -18.14 1.70
C ASP A 141 5.46 -17.39 1.13
N LYS A 142 5.55 -17.24 -0.19
CA LYS A 142 6.64 -16.53 -0.86
C LYS A 142 6.18 -15.91 -2.17
N ILE A 143 7.00 -15.00 -2.67
CA ILE A 143 6.83 -14.38 -3.98
C ILE A 143 7.60 -15.21 -5.01
N GLU A 144 6.94 -15.48 -6.12
CA GLU A 144 7.47 -16.16 -7.30
C GLU A 144 7.35 -15.24 -8.54
N PHE A 145 8.31 -15.34 -9.46
CA PHE A 145 8.41 -14.53 -10.68
C PHE A 145 8.25 -15.38 -11.94
#